data_AF-A0A1B6JC62-F1
#
_entry.id   AF-A0A1B6JC62-F1
#
_cell.length_a   1.000
_cell.length_b   1.000
_cell.length_c   1.000
_cell.angle_alpha   90.00
_cell.angle_beta   90.00
_cell.angle_gamma   90.00
#
_symmetry.space_group_name_H-M   'P 1'
#
loop_
_entity.id
_entity.type
_entity.pdbx_description
1 polymer ?
#
loop_
_entity_poly.entity_id
_entity_poly.type
_entity_poly.pdbx_seq_one_letter_code
_entity_poly.pdbx_strand_id
1 'polypeptide(L)'
;MNGVRVPKVLSIKGLWVKSLSTICCVTSGLAGGKEGPMMHLGAIAGGSLPSALSWPSFKSDHERRDLAAAGFGAGIAVAFGAPIGGLLLSVEEGVSFWDLSLMWRSYLCILFAYFMGNLMLSLIEGQPGDFNNPDLLTFGKISSDVTEYELFEIFLFAMVGAIGGMSGALLIRLHVYITMFRKRFVNTKTRKLTESFLVGCMIAAFNLAAVMHIKSCFTWSNETLNDHSRLEPSQ
;
A
#
# COMPACT_ATOMS: atom_id res chain seq x y z
N MET A 1 -3.35 10.36 -13.31
CA MET A 1 -4.30 10.07 -14.40
C MET A 1 -4.96 11.31 -15.01
N ASN A 2 -4.75 12.52 -14.47
CA ASN A 2 -5.28 13.83 -14.95
C ASN A 2 -4.82 14.33 -16.34
N GLY A 3 -4.36 13.46 -17.24
CA GLY A 3 -3.96 13.83 -18.61
C GLY A 3 -2.61 14.58 -18.75
N VAL A 4 -2.00 15.03 -17.65
CA VAL A 4 -0.67 15.66 -17.66
C VAL A 4 0.43 14.60 -17.82
N ARG A 5 1.23 14.73 -18.89
CA ARG A 5 2.38 13.84 -19.12
C ARG A 5 3.60 14.34 -18.36
N VAL A 6 3.90 13.71 -17.24
CA VAL A 6 5.16 13.93 -16.53
C VAL A 6 6.24 13.00 -17.12
N PRO A 7 7.37 13.53 -17.60
CA PRO A 7 8.40 12.72 -18.22
C PRO A 7 9.00 11.73 -17.21
N LYS A 8 9.27 10.50 -17.66
CA LYS A 8 9.95 9.43 -16.91
C LYS A 8 9.20 8.83 -15.71
N VAL A 9 8.00 9.29 -15.36
CA VAL A 9 7.20 8.71 -14.26
C VAL A 9 6.80 7.27 -14.55
N LEU A 10 6.32 7.01 -15.77
CA LEU A 10 5.99 5.68 -16.28
C LEU A 10 7.17 5.04 -17.03
N SER A 11 8.39 5.17 -16.50
CA SER A 11 9.57 4.54 -17.12
C SER A 11 9.79 3.14 -16.56
N ILE A 12 10.10 2.17 -17.43
CA ILE A 12 10.50 0.82 -17.01
C ILE A 12 11.76 0.82 -16.13
N LYS A 13 12.66 1.81 -16.32
CA LYS A 13 13.81 2.01 -15.42
C LYS A 13 13.36 2.39 -14.02
N GLY A 14 12.30 3.19 -13.91
CA GLY A 14 11.70 3.59 -12.64
C GLY A 14 11.11 2.40 -11.88
N LEU A 15 10.61 1.38 -12.57
CA LEU A 15 10.10 0.15 -11.96
C LEU A 15 11.19 -0.54 -11.13
N TRP A 16 12.32 -0.89 -11.77
CA TRP A 16 13.44 -1.57 -11.09
C TRP A 16 14.02 -0.75 -9.94
N VAL A 17 14.27 0.54 -10.18
CA VAL A 17 14.83 1.43 -9.15
C VAL A 17 13.88 1.56 -7.96
N LYS A 18 12.57 1.69 -8.20
CA LYS A 18 11.59 1.87 -7.12
C LYS A 18 11.37 0.58 -6.34
N SER A 19 11.36 -0.58 -7.00
CA SER A 19 11.27 -1.88 -6.32
C SER A 19 12.46 -2.08 -5.37
N LEU A 20 13.70 -1.92 -5.87
CA LEU A 20 14.90 -2.09 -5.04
C LEU A 20 14.96 -1.05 -3.91
N SER A 21 14.63 0.21 -4.21
CA SER A 21 14.58 1.27 -3.19
C SER A 21 13.56 0.99 -2.10
N THR A 22 12.42 0.37 -2.41
CA THR A 22 11.38 0.05 -1.43
C THR A 22 11.84 -1.10 -0.54
N ILE A 23 12.48 -2.12 -1.11
CA ILE A 23 13.08 -3.23 -0.34
C ILE A 23 14.11 -2.66 0.64
N CYS A 24 15.05 -1.84 0.18
CA CYS A 24 16.06 -1.23 1.06
C CYS A 24 15.44 -0.32 2.14
N CYS A 25 14.38 0.42 1.82
CA CYS A 25 13.69 1.28 2.78
C CYS A 25 13.08 0.45 3.92
N VAL A 26 12.32 -0.60 3.57
CA VAL A 26 11.65 -1.46 4.55
C VAL A 26 12.66 -2.26 5.38
N THR A 27 13.71 -2.82 4.76
CA THR A 27 14.73 -3.58 5.49
C THR A 27 15.59 -2.70 6.40
N SER A 28 15.71 -1.40 6.11
CA SER A 28 16.42 -0.45 6.98
C SER A 28 15.64 -0.02 8.23
N GLY A 29 14.37 -0.42 8.37
CA GLY A 29 13.52 -0.02 9.50
C GLY A 29 13.12 1.46 9.48
N LEU A 30 13.21 2.12 8.32
CA LEU A 30 12.73 3.49 8.16
C LEU A 30 11.19 3.50 8.20
N ALA A 31 10.61 4.59 8.71
CA ALA A 31 9.16 4.79 8.73
C ALA A 31 8.57 5.07 7.34
N GLY A 32 8.70 4.10 6.42
CA GLY A 32 8.19 4.14 5.05
C GLY A 32 7.32 2.91 4.75
N GLY A 33 6.19 3.15 4.07
CA GLY A 33 5.30 2.07 3.62
C GLY A 33 5.70 1.51 2.25
N LYS A 34 5.42 0.22 2.03
CA LYS A 34 5.57 -0.50 0.75
C LYS A 34 4.36 -0.35 -0.18
N GLU A 35 3.21 0.02 0.39
CA GLU A 35 1.92 0.15 -0.32
C GLU A 35 1.95 1.22 -1.43
N GLY A 36 2.40 2.44 -1.09
CA GLY A 36 2.45 3.56 -2.03
C GLY A 36 3.32 3.28 -3.26
N PRO A 37 4.53 2.71 -3.10
CA PRO A 37 5.31 2.19 -4.20
C PRO A 37 4.59 1.14 -5.05
N MET A 38 3.87 0.19 -4.45
CA MET A 38 3.18 -0.90 -5.15
C MET A 38 2.13 -0.39 -6.15
N MET A 39 1.29 0.57 -5.77
CA MET A 39 0.31 1.21 -6.67
C MET A 39 1.00 1.80 -7.92
N HIS A 40 2.15 2.44 -7.73
CA HIS A 40 2.92 3.03 -8.82
C HIS A 40 3.59 1.98 -9.71
N LEU A 41 4.10 0.88 -9.14
CA LEU A 41 4.65 -0.22 -9.91
C LEU A 41 3.57 -0.86 -10.80
N GLY A 42 2.36 -1.05 -10.26
CA GLY A 42 1.20 -1.51 -11.03
C GLY A 42 0.85 -0.55 -12.17
N ALA A 43 0.86 0.76 -11.93
CA ALA A 43 0.63 1.76 -12.96
C ALA A 43 1.71 1.75 -14.07
N ILE A 44 2.99 1.55 -13.71
CA ILE A 44 4.08 1.40 -14.69
C ILE A 44 3.89 0.13 -15.51
N ALA A 45 3.56 -1.00 -14.87
CA ALA A 45 3.32 -2.27 -15.54
C ALA A 45 2.17 -2.16 -16.56
N GLY A 46 1.03 -1.61 -16.17
CA GLY A 46 -0.10 -1.39 -17.07
C GLY A 46 0.19 -0.35 -18.18
N GLY A 47 0.79 0.78 -17.83
CA GLY A 47 0.96 1.92 -18.74
C GLY A 47 2.21 1.90 -19.63
N SER A 48 3.16 0.99 -19.40
CA SER A 48 4.48 1.04 -20.08
C SER A 48 4.91 -0.30 -20.65
N LEU A 49 4.50 -1.42 -20.06
CA LEU A 49 4.86 -2.75 -20.54
C LEU A 49 4.24 -3.08 -21.92
N PRO A 50 2.97 -2.73 -22.22
CA PRO A 50 2.38 -2.98 -23.54
C PRO A 50 3.14 -2.29 -24.68
N SER A 51 3.60 -1.05 -24.44
CA SER A 51 4.40 -0.30 -25.41
C SER A 51 5.82 -0.85 -25.52
N ALA A 52 6.41 -1.34 -24.42
CA ALA A 52 7.74 -1.97 -24.43
C ALA A 52 7.74 -3.31 -25.18
N LEU A 53 6.66 -4.08 -25.10
CA LEU A 53 6.49 -5.36 -25.80
C LEU A 53 6.09 -5.19 -27.27
N SER A 54 6.05 -3.95 -27.78
CA SER A 54 5.73 -3.61 -29.17
C SER A 54 4.37 -4.16 -29.65
N TRP A 55 3.38 -4.25 -28.75
CA TRP A 55 2.06 -4.70 -29.16
C TRP A 55 1.38 -3.67 -30.07
N PRO A 56 1.04 -4.03 -31.32
CA PRO A 56 0.59 -3.08 -32.32
C PRO A 56 -0.75 -2.41 -31.98
N SER A 57 -1.56 -3.03 -31.12
CA SER A 57 -2.90 -2.58 -30.76
C SER A 57 -2.98 -1.50 -29.66
N PHE A 58 -1.90 -1.22 -28.91
CA PHE A 58 -1.96 -0.33 -27.73
C PHE A 58 -1.05 0.90 -27.88
N LYS A 59 -1.35 1.74 -28.88
CA LYS A 59 -0.58 2.96 -29.17
C LYS A 59 -1.29 4.25 -28.76
N SER A 60 -2.58 4.20 -28.47
CA SER A 60 -3.33 5.38 -28.06
C SER A 60 -2.97 5.80 -26.63
N ASP A 61 -2.80 7.10 -26.42
CA ASP A 61 -2.59 7.64 -25.08
C ASP A 61 -3.81 7.45 -24.17
N HIS A 62 -5.00 7.28 -24.75
CA HIS A 62 -6.21 6.94 -24.01
C HIS A 62 -6.12 5.53 -23.42
N GLU A 63 -5.88 4.53 -24.26
CA GLU A 63 -5.72 3.14 -23.84
C GLU A 63 -4.57 2.96 -22.86
N ARG A 64 -3.46 3.67 -23.08
CA ARG A 64 -2.31 3.66 -22.18
C ARG A 64 -2.66 4.20 -20.79
N ARG A 65 -3.52 5.23 -20.73
CA ARG A 65 -4.02 5.78 -19.47
C ARG A 65 -4.96 4.78 -18.78
N ASP A 66 -5.84 4.14 -19.53
CA ASP A 66 -6.80 3.17 -19.00
C ASP A 66 -6.09 1.93 -18.45
N LEU A 67 -5.09 1.41 -19.16
CA LEU A 67 -4.24 0.31 -18.69
C LEU A 67 -3.37 0.72 -17.49
N ALA A 68 -2.83 1.94 -17.46
CA ALA A 68 -2.12 2.44 -16.29
C ALA A 68 -3.03 2.55 -15.06
N ALA A 69 -4.30 2.93 -15.25
CA ALA A 69 -5.28 3.03 -14.17
C ALA A 69 -5.76 1.65 -13.69
N ALA A 70 -5.98 0.70 -14.59
CA ALA A 70 -6.24 -0.69 -14.25
C ALA A 70 -5.06 -1.30 -13.47
N GLY A 71 -3.83 -1.04 -13.93
CA GLY A 71 -2.60 -1.48 -13.25
C GLY A 71 -2.41 -0.82 -11.88
N PHE A 72 -2.75 0.46 -11.72
CA PHE A 72 -2.76 1.14 -10.43
C PHE A 72 -3.71 0.45 -9.43
N GLY A 73 -4.93 0.15 -9.87
CA GLY A 73 -5.94 -0.56 -9.07
C GLY A 73 -5.52 -1.99 -8.73
N ALA A 74 -4.85 -2.68 -9.65
CA ALA A 74 -4.30 -4.00 -9.42
C ALA A 74 -3.20 -3.96 -8.34
N GLY A 75 -2.33 -2.93 -8.38
CA GLY A 75 -1.33 -2.69 -7.36
C GLY A 75 -1.94 -2.43 -5.98
N ILE A 76 -3.06 -1.69 -5.91
CA ILE A 76 -3.81 -1.46 -4.67
C ILE A 76 -4.44 -2.76 -4.17
N ALA A 77 -5.06 -3.55 -5.05
CA ALA A 77 -5.69 -4.80 -4.66
C ALA A 77 -4.69 -5.79 -4.05
N VAL A 78 -3.51 -5.94 -4.66
CA VAL A 78 -2.43 -6.80 -4.15
C VAL A 78 -1.82 -6.25 -2.86
N ALA A 79 -1.78 -4.92 -2.69
CA ALA A 79 -1.30 -4.26 -1.48
C ALA A 79 -2.28 -4.42 -0.30
N PHE A 80 -3.56 -4.13 -0.51
CA PHE A 80 -4.52 -3.97 0.59
C PHE A 80 -5.50 -5.14 0.75
N GLY A 81 -5.45 -6.15 -0.11
CA GLY A 81 -6.42 -7.24 -0.06
C GLY A 81 -7.82 -6.89 -0.57
N ALA A 82 -7.96 -5.76 -1.25
CA ALA A 82 -9.26 -5.17 -1.56
C ALA A 82 -9.41 -4.90 -3.07
N PRO A 83 -9.82 -5.89 -3.89
CA PRO A 83 -9.96 -5.72 -5.34
C PRO A 83 -11.02 -4.67 -5.73
N ILE A 84 -12.15 -4.64 -5.02
CA ILE A 84 -13.20 -3.62 -5.25
C ILE A 84 -12.70 -2.24 -4.83
N GLY A 85 -11.99 -2.13 -3.69
CA GLY A 85 -11.39 -0.88 -3.23
C GLY A 85 -10.36 -0.33 -4.23
N GLY A 86 -9.53 -1.20 -4.80
CA GLY A 86 -8.58 -0.85 -5.86
C GLY A 86 -9.26 -0.33 -7.12
N LEU A 87 -10.38 -0.94 -7.54
CA LEU A 87 -11.18 -0.46 -8.67
C LEU A 87 -11.79 0.91 -8.40
N LEU A 88 -12.42 1.10 -7.23
CA LEU A 88 -13.05 2.36 -6.87
C LEU A 88 -12.03 3.51 -6.79
N LEU A 89 -10.88 3.28 -6.16
CA LEU A 89 -9.82 4.28 -6.08
C LEU A 89 -9.21 4.58 -7.46
N SER A 90 -9.10 3.58 -8.33
CA SER A 90 -8.71 3.79 -9.73
C SER A 90 -9.71 4.65 -10.51
N VAL A 91 -11.02 4.52 -10.25
CA VAL A 91 -12.05 5.33 -10.90
C VAL A 91 -12.09 6.74 -10.32
N GLU A 92 -11.99 6.88 -8.99
CA GLU A 92 -11.97 8.17 -8.29
C GLU A 92 -10.82 9.06 -8.75
N GLU A 93 -9.61 8.50 -8.86
CA GLU A 93 -8.41 9.20 -9.34
C GLU A 93 -8.29 9.21 -10.88
N GLY A 94 -9.10 8.39 -11.56
CA GLY A 94 -8.94 7.99 -12.95
C GLY A 94 -9.73 8.79 -13.96
N VAL A 95 -9.78 10.11 -13.84
CA VAL A 95 -10.49 11.02 -14.77
C VAL A 95 -12.01 10.79 -14.81
N SER A 96 -12.75 11.87 -15.03
CA SER A 96 -14.20 11.99 -14.75
C SER A 96 -15.16 11.04 -15.46
N PHE A 97 -14.71 10.25 -16.46
CA PHE A 97 -15.58 9.40 -17.26
C PHE A 97 -14.94 8.04 -17.55
N TRP A 98 -15.48 6.99 -16.95
CA TRP A 98 -15.21 5.59 -17.28
C TRP A 98 -16.48 4.92 -17.77
N ASP A 99 -16.41 4.27 -18.93
CA ASP A 99 -17.50 3.44 -19.40
C ASP A 99 -17.62 2.17 -18.55
N LEU A 100 -18.86 1.70 -18.36
CA LEU A 100 -19.14 0.47 -17.61
C LEU A 100 -18.39 -0.75 -18.19
N SER A 101 -18.18 -0.77 -19.51
CA SER A 101 -17.42 -1.82 -20.19
C SER A 101 -15.93 -1.83 -19.80
N LEU A 102 -15.33 -0.66 -19.61
CA LEU A 102 -13.95 -0.51 -19.15
C LEU A 102 -13.85 -0.91 -17.68
N MET A 103 -14.82 -0.49 -16.87
CA MET A 103 -14.85 -0.79 -15.44
C MET A 103 -14.89 -2.31 -15.18
N TRP A 104 -15.72 -3.06 -15.91
CA TRP A 104 -15.76 -4.53 -15.82
C TRP A 104 -14.44 -5.18 -16.27
N ARG A 105 -13.84 -4.72 -17.37
CA ARG A 105 -12.54 -5.25 -17.85
C ARG A 105 -11.41 -4.99 -16.85
N SER A 106 -11.36 -3.79 -16.29
CA SER A 106 -10.41 -3.43 -15.24
C SER A 106 -10.64 -4.25 -13.98
N TYR A 107 -11.89 -4.47 -13.58
CA TYR A 107 -12.24 -5.31 -12.44
C TYR A 107 -11.70 -6.74 -12.58
N LEU A 108 -11.92 -7.38 -13.74
CA LEU A 108 -11.38 -8.72 -14.01
C LEU A 108 -9.84 -8.75 -13.98
N CYS A 109 -9.19 -7.72 -14.52
CA CYS A 109 -7.73 -7.59 -14.45
C CYS A 109 -7.23 -7.49 -13.01
N ILE A 110 -7.90 -6.68 -12.19
CA ILE A 110 -7.57 -6.47 -10.77
C ILE A 110 -7.77 -7.77 -9.98
N LEU A 111 -8.90 -8.46 -10.16
CA LEU A 111 -9.18 -9.75 -9.53
C LEU A 111 -8.13 -10.79 -9.89
N PHE A 112 -7.77 -10.88 -11.17
CA PHE A 112 -6.76 -11.83 -11.62
C PHE A 112 -5.38 -11.52 -11.03
N ALA A 113 -4.98 -10.25 -10.99
CA ALA A 113 -3.72 -9.84 -10.38
C ALA A 113 -3.70 -10.14 -8.87
N TYR A 114 -4.81 -9.88 -8.17
CA TYR A 114 -4.97 -10.20 -6.76
C TYR A 114 -4.86 -11.71 -6.50
N PHE A 115 -5.59 -12.52 -7.27
CA PHE A 115 -5.52 -13.97 -7.18
C PHE A 115 -4.11 -14.50 -7.46
N MET A 116 -3.44 -13.99 -8.49
CA MET A 116 -2.07 -14.40 -8.81
C MET A 116 -1.07 -13.97 -7.74
N GLY A 117 -1.26 -12.80 -7.13
CA GLY A 117 -0.45 -12.36 -5.99
C GLY A 117 -0.57 -13.31 -4.81
N ASN A 118 -1.80 -13.67 -4.44
CA ASN A 118 -2.07 -14.61 -3.35
C ASN A 118 -1.60 -16.03 -3.64
N LEU A 119 -1.74 -16.50 -4.89
CA LEU A 119 -1.21 -17.77 -5.32
C LEU A 119 0.32 -17.82 -5.20
N MET A 120 1.01 -16.77 -5.64
CA MET A 120 2.47 -16.69 -5.52
C MET A 120 2.92 -16.67 -4.06
N LEU A 121 2.19 -15.99 -3.18
CA LEU A 121 2.49 -15.98 -1.75
C LEU A 121 2.30 -17.37 -1.12
N SER A 122 1.18 -18.03 -1.41
CA SER A 122 0.88 -19.41 -0.98
C SER A 122 1.97 -20.40 -1.38
N LEU A 123 2.51 -20.25 -2.60
CA LEU A 123 3.61 -21.09 -3.09
C LEU A 123 4.93 -20.84 -2.36
N ILE A 124 5.22 -19.60 -1.99
CA ILE A 124 6.44 -19.24 -1.25
C ILE A 124 6.38 -19.75 0.19
N GLU A 125 5.19 -19.72 0.81
CA GLU A 125 4.96 -20.19 2.19
C GLU A 125 4.89 -21.72 2.30
N GLY A 126 4.86 -22.44 1.15
CA GLY A 126 4.90 -23.89 1.10
C GLY A 126 3.57 -24.58 1.43
N GLN A 127 2.46 -23.82 1.50
CA GLN A 127 1.11 -24.34 1.70
C GLN A 127 0.25 -24.06 0.45
N PRO A 128 0.43 -24.83 -0.64
CA PRO A 128 -0.28 -24.61 -1.89
C PRO A 128 -1.78 -24.81 -1.69
N GLY A 129 -2.57 -23.77 -1.95
CA GLY A 129 -4.03 -23.81 -1.88
C GLY A 129 -4.62 -23.21 -0.60
N ASP A 130 -3.80 -22.74 0.34
CA ASP A 130 -4.27 -21.81 1.37
C ASP A 130 -4.25 -20.38 0.83
N PHE A 131 -5.44 -19.80 0.69
CA PHE A 131 -5.65 -18.42 0.25
C PHE A 131 -5.93 -17.48 1.44
N ASN A 132 -5.76 -17.96 2.68
CA ASN A 132 -5.86 -17.13 3.88
C ASN A 132 -4.51 -16.47 4.26
N ASN A 133 -3.58 -16.34 3.32
CA ASN A 133 -2.31 -15.69 3.60
C ASN A 133 -2.56 -14.20 3.90
N PRO A 134 -1.83 -13.62 4.86
CA PRO A 134 -1.96 -12.21 5.13
C PRO A 134 -1.52 -11.41 3.90
N ASP A 135 -2.45 -10.67 3.30
CA ASP A 135 -2.16 -9.62 2.33
C ASP A 135 -1.16 -8.60 2.89
N LEU A 136 -0.56 -7.79 2.03
CA LEU A 136 0.56 -6.90 2.36
C LEU A 136 0.28 -6.02 3.60
N LEU A 137 -0.99 -5.64 3.77
CA LEU A 137 -1.62 -5.19 5.01
C LEU A 137 -2.89 -6.01 5.29
N THR A 138 -2.93 -6.69 6.44
CA THR A 138 -4.11 -7.47 6.90
C THR A 138 -4.60 -6.95 8.24
N PHE A 139 -5.90 -6.69 8.36
CA PHE A 139 -6.52 -6.13 9.57
C PHE A 139 -6.96 -7.18 10.62
N GLY A 140 -6.70 -8.47 10.35
CA GLY A 140 -7.15 -9.58 11.20
C GLY A 140 -8.64 -9.90 11.07
N LYS A 141 -9.07 -10.99 11.71
CA LYS A 141 -10.49 -11.36 11.79
C LYS A 141 -11.10 -10.69 13.01
N ILE A 142 -12.18 -9.93 12.82
CA ILE A 142 -12.96 -9.37 13.92
C ILE A 142 -13.88 -10.48 14.43
N SER A 143 -13.78 -10.82 15.71
CA SER A 143 -14.60 -11.84 16.35
C SER A 143 -16.07 -11.43 16.40
N SER A 144 -16.97 -12.37 16.15
CA SER A 144 -18.43 -12.17 16.06
C SER A 144 -19.10 -11.73 17.36
N ASP A 145 -18.40 -11.77 18.50
CA ASP A 145 -18.96 -11.45 19.81
C ASP A 145 -19.12 -9.93 20.05
N VAL A 146 -18.63 -9.07 19.15
CA VAL A 146 -18.59 -7.60 19.34
C VAL A 146 -19.33 -6.82 18.24
N THR A 147 -20.27 -7.45 17.52
CA THR A 147 -20.83 -6.87 16.27
C THR A 147 -22.11 -6.05 16.42
N GLU A 148 -22.67 -5.93 17.62
CA GLU A 148 -23.86 -5.11 17.84
C GLU A 148 -23.45 -3.72 18.30
N TYR A 149 -23.69 -2.71 17.46
CA TYR A 149 -23.39 -1.31 17.76
C TYR A 149 -24.66 -0.60 18.23
N GLU A 150 -24.54 0.14 19.32
CA GLU A 150 -25.61 1.01 19.81
C GLU A 150 -25.63 2.36 19.09
N LEU A 151 -26.80 3.02 19.02
CA LEU A 151 -26.93 4.33 18.35
C LEU A 151 -26.01 5.41 18.94
N PHE A 152 -25.69 5.31 20.23
CA PHE A 152 -24.75 6.22 20.89
C PHE A 152 -23.30 6.06 20.39
N GLU A 153 -22.89 4.86 20.00
CA GLU A 153 -21.53 4.61 19.52
C GLU A 153 -21.28 5.23 18.14
N ILE A 154 -22.32 5.38 17.31
CA ILE A 154 -22.25 6.09 16.03
C ILE A 154 -21.80 7.55 16.24
N PHE A 155 -22.27 8.19 17.32
CA PHE A 155 -21.83 9.55 17.66
C PHE A 155 -20.34 9.56 18.05
N LEU A 156 -19.86 8.57 18.80
CA LEU A 156 -18.44 8.44 19.13
C LEU A 156 -17.58 8.20 17.88
N PHE A 157 -18.03 7.35 16.95
CA PHE A 157 -17.35 7.13 15.66
C PHE A 157 -17.27 8.42 14.83
N ALA A 158 -18.32 9.25 14.84
CA ALA A 158 -18.29 10.56 14.20
C ALA A 158 -17.26 11.50 14.84
N MET A 159 -17.13 11.52 16.17
CA MET A 159 -16.11 12.31 16.86
C MET A 159 -14.69 11.84 16.55
N VAL A 160 -14.45 10.53 16.55
CA VAL A 160 -13.16 9.94 16.16
C VAL A 160 -12.83 10.30 14.71
N GLY A 161 -13.81 10.24 13.81
CA GLY A 161 -13.68 10.68 12.42
C GLY A 161 -13.31 12.16 12.29
N ALA A 162 -13.93 13.04 13.08
CA ALA A 162 -13.62 14.48 13.09
C ALA A 162 -12.19 14.76 13.59
N ILE A 163 -11.76 14.09 14.68
CA ILE A 163 -10.40 14.22 15.23
C ILE A 163 -9.37 13.65 14.24
N GLY A 164 -9.68 12.52 13.61
CA GLY A 164 -8.86 11.91 12.56
C GLY A 164 -8.71 12.82 11.34
N GLY A 165 -9.81 13.43 10.87
CA GLY A 165 -9.79 14.38 9.76
C GLY A 165 -8.98 15.64 10.07
N MET A 166 -9.13 16.20 11.28
CA MET A 166 -8.39 17.38 11.71
C MET A 166 -6.90 17.10 11.88
N SER A 167 -6.54 15.97 12.50
CA SER A 167 -5.14 15.55 12.63
C SER A 167 -4.51 15.23 11.27
N GLY A 168 -5.25 14.59 10.35
CA GLY A 168 -4.83 14.35 8.97
C GLY A 168 -4.56 15.65 8.20
N ALA A 169 -5.45 16.65 8.31
CA ALA A 169 -5.25 17.96 7.69
C ALA A 169 -4.00 18.67 8.23
N LEU A 170 -3.75 18.59 9.55
CA LEU A 170 -2.54 19.11 10.18
C LEU A 170 -1.28 18.41 9.66
N LEU A 171 -1.29 17.08 9.59
CA LEU A 171 -0.17 16.29 9.05
C LEU A 171 0.15 16.64 7.59
N ILE A 172 -0.87 16.80 6.74
CA ILE A 172 -0.70 17.23 5.35
C ILE A 172 -0.07 18.62 5.29
N ARG A 173 -0.56 19.57 6.10
CA ARG A 173 -0.02 20.94 6.15
C ARG A 173 1.44 20.96 6.61
N LEU A 174 1.79 20.19 7.64
CA LEU A 174 3.17 20.03 8.11
C LEU A 174 4.06 19.40 7.03
N HIS A 175 3.56 18.36 6.36
CA HIS A 175 4.29 17.69 5.28
C HIS A 175 4.58 18.64 4.10
N VAL A 176 3.60 19.48 3.71
CA VAL A 176 3.80 20.51 2.67
C VAL A 176 4.85 21.53 3.12
N TYR A 177 4.80 22.00 4.37
CA TYR A 177 5.78 22.94 4.90
C TYR A 177 7.21 22.35 4.88
N ILE A 178 7.39 21.12 5.38
CA ILE A 178 8.67 20.41 5.33
C ILE A 178 9.13 20.23 3.88
N THR A 179 8.23 19.87 2.96
CA THR A 179 8.57 19.71 1.55
C THR A 179 9.04 21.02 0.92
N MET A 180 8.40 22.14 1.24
CA MET A 180 8.85 23.47 0.79
C MET A 180 10.20 23.85 1.37
N PHE A 181 10.44 23.56 2.66
CA PHE A 181 11.73 23.75 3.30
C PHE A 181 12.83 22.92 2.61
N ARG A 182 12.59 21.63 2.35
CA ARG A 182 13.52 20.74 1.65
C ARG A 182 13.81 21.19 0.22
N LYS A 183 12.81 21.69 -0.52
CA LYS A 183 13.02 22.27 -1.85
C LYS A 183 13.92 23.52 -1.81
N ARG A 184 13.80 24.36 -0.77
CA ARG A 184 14.60 25.59 -0.61
C ARG A 184 16.02 25.33 -0.13
N PHE A 185 16.19 24.46 0.87
CA PHE A 185 17.47 24.25 1.55
C PHE A 185 18.18 22.96 1.12
N VAL A 186 17.49 21.85 0.85
CA VAL A 186 18.10 20.53 0.59
C VAL A 186 17.99 20.16 -0.90
N ASN A 187 18.61 20.98 -1.77
CA ASN A 187 18.49 20.77 -3.22
C ASN A 187 19.54 19.79 -3.79
N THR A 188 20.76 19.80 -3.25
CA THR A 188 21.88 18.99 -3.75
C THR A 188 21.73 17.49 -3.44
N LYS A 189 22.20 16.62 -4.35
CA LYS A 189 22.16 15.15 -4.19
C LYS A 189 22.84 14.66 -2.91
N THR A 190 24.02 15.19 -2.60
CA THR A 190 24.77 14.84 -1.37
C THR A 190 23.99 15.23 -0.12
N ARG A 191 23.39 16.43 -0.08
CA ARG A 191 22.58 16.89 1.05
C ARG A 191 21.34 16.04 1.28
N LYS A 192 20.69 15.56 0.21
CA LYS A 192 19.56 14.63 0.31
C LYS A 192 19.99 13.29 0.89
N LEU A 193 21.15 12.77 0.48
CA LEU A 193 21.69 11.52 1.01
C LEU A 193 22.04 11.65 2.50
N THR A 194 22.73 12.73 2.87
CA THR A 194 23.09 12.98 4.29
C THR A 194 21.85 13.20 5.16
N GLU A 195 20.82 13.89 4.64
CA GLU A 195 19.53 14.05 5.35
C GLU A 195 18.90 12.68 5.65
N SER A 196 18.75 11.83 4.63
CA SER A 196 18.16 10.50 4.81
C SER A 196 18.97 9.63 5.78
N PHE A 197 20.31 9.69 5.72
CA PHE A 197 21.18 8.98 6.64
C PHE A 197 20.99 9.44 8.10
N LEU A 198 20.99 10.76 8.34
CA LEU A 198 20.79 11.33 9.67
C LEU A 198 19.41 10.99 10.25
N VAL A 199 18.37 11.03 9.43
CA VAL A 199 17.01 10.64 9.85
C VAL A 199 16.97 9.15 10.23
N GLY A 200 17.61 8.28 9.44
CA GLY A 200 17.73 6.86 9.76
C GLY A 200 18.44 6.62 11.10
N CYS A 201 19.58 7.28 11.33
CA CYS A 201 20.29 7.20 12.62
C CYS A 201 19.45 7.70 13.79
N MET A 202 18.70 8.79 13.61
CA MET A 202 17.84 9.36 14.65
C MET A 202 16.71 8.39 15.02
N ILE A 203 16.04 7.79 14.04
CA ILE A 203 14.97 6.80 14.27
C ILE A 203 15.53 5.57 14.98
N ALA A 204 16.68 5.05 14.54
CA ALA A 204 17.32 3.90 15.18
C ALA A 204 17.70 4.18 16.64
N ALA A 205 18.28 5.36 16.92
CA ALA A 205 18.62 5.77 18.27
C ALA A 205 17.38 5.93 19.16
N PHE A 206 16.31 6.51 18.62
CA PHE A 206 15.04 6.66 19.33
C PHE A 206 14.41 5.30 19.67
N ASN A 207 14.35 4.38 18.71
CA ASN A 207 13.82 3.03 18.93
C ASN A 207 14.64 2.27 19.98
N LEU A 208 15.98 2.35 19.92
CA LEU A 208 16.84 1.73 20.91
C LEU A 208 16.61 2.32 22.31
N ALA A 209 16.53 3.65 22.41
CA ALA A 209 16.26 4.33 23.68
C ALA A 209 14.88 3.92 24.25
N ALA A 210 13.85 3.84 23.40
CA ALA A 210 12.52 3.39 23.81
C ALA A 210 12.55 1.97 24.38
N VAL A 211 13.21 1.03 23.70
CA VAL A 211 13.36 -0.36 24.18
C VAL A 211 14.08 -0.42 25.53
N MET A 212 15.11 0.40 25.73
CA MET A 212 15.84 0.44 27.00
C MET A 212 15.04 1.07 28.16
N HIS A 213 14.07 1.95 27.86
CA HIS A 213 13.26 2.64 28.87
C HIS A 213 11.96 1.91 29.23
N ILE A 214 11.41 1.08 28.33
CA ILE A 214 10.19 0.31 28.60
C ILE A 214 10.51 -0.85 29.55
N LYS A 215 9.97 -0.80 30.77
CA LYS A 215 10.15 -1.84 31.81
C LYS A 215 9.03 -2.90 31.82
N SER A 216 8.15 -2.88 30.84
CA SER A 216 7.02 -3.82 30.74
C SER A 216 7.48 -5.10 30.04
N CYS A 217 7.79 -6.13 30.81
CA CYS A 217 8.02 -7.47 30.27
C CYS A 217 6.69 -8.21 30.18
N PHE A 218 6.34 -8.68 28.97
CA PHE A 218 5.19 -9.59 28.79
C PHE A 218 5.69 -11.03 28.91
N THR A 219 5.21 -11.74 29.93
CA THR A 219 5.45 -13.19 30.07
C THR A 219 4.36 -13.94 29.31
N TRP A 220 4.75 -14.76 28.35
CA TRP A 220 3.84 -15.72 27.72
C TRP A 220 3.40 -16.76 28.79
N SER A 221 2.16 -16.70 29.26
CA SER A 221 1.59 -17.74 30.12
C SER A 221 1.06 -18.89 29.24
N ASN A 222 1.27 -20.13 29.68
CA ASN A 222 0.86 -21.35 28.97
C ASN A 222 -0.67 -21.50 28.76
N GLU A 223 -1.50 -20.55 29.25
CA GLU A 223 -2.95 -20.57 29.01
C GLU A 223 -3.30 -20.28 27.55
N THR A 224 -2.47 -19.55 26.80
CA THR A 224 -2.71 -19.28 25.37
C THR A 224 -2.44 -20.49 24.46
N LEU A 225 -1.69 -21.49 24.93
CA LEU A 225 -1.45 -22.73 24.17
C LEU A 225 -2.70 -23.64 24.12
N ASN A 226 -3.52 -23.64 25.19
CA ASN A 226 -4.75 -24.43 25.25
C ASN A 226 -5.91 -23.84 24.41
N ASP A 227 -5.84 -22.55 24.09
CA ASP A 227 -6.81 -21.91 23.19
C ASP A 227 -6.45 -22.15 21.71
N HIS A 228 -5.16 -22.18 21.37
CA HIS A 228 -4.74 -22.54 20.01
C HIS A 228 -4.98 -24.03 19.69
N SER A 229 -4.86 -24.94 20.65
CA SER A 229 -5.22 -26.36 20.45
C SER A 229 -6.73 -26.61 20.35
N ARG A 230 -7.58 -25.62 20.67
CA ARG A 230 -9.04 -25.71 20.52
C ARG A 230 -9.54 -25.28 19.13
N LEU A 231 -8.66 -24.73 18.30
CA LEU A 231 -8.96 -24.29 16.93
C LEU A 231 -8.51 -25.30 15.85
N GLU A 232 -7.90 -26.44 16.22
CA GLU A 232 -7.76 -27.56 15.29
C GLU A 232 -9.07 -28.35 15.25
N PRO A 233 -9.75 -28.47 14.10
CA PRO A 233 -10.85 -29.41 13.97
C PRO A 233 -10.28 -30.83 14.07
N SER A 234 -10.77 -31.57 15.05
CA SER A 234 -10.61 -33.02 15.11
C SER A 234 -11.27 -33.64 13.86
N GLN A 235 -10.42 -34.20 13.00
CA GLN A 235 -10.70 -35.12 11.87
C GLN A 235 -11.49 -34.60 10.67
#